data_AF-A0A966PYW3-F1
#
_entry.id   AF-A0A966PYW3-F1
#
_cell.length_a   1.000
_cell.length_b   1.000
_cell.length_c   1.000
_cell.angle_alpha   90.00
_cell.angle_beta   90.00
_cell.angle_gamma   90.00
#
_symmetry.space_group_name_H-M   'P 1'
#
loop_
_entity.id
_entity.type
_entity.pdbx_description
1 polymer ?
#
loop_
_entity_poly.entity_id
_entity_poly.type
_entity_poly.pdbx_seq_one_letter_code
_entity_poly.pdbx_strand_id
1 'polypeptide(L)'
;MAIRQTIRQDIYGRPGLEVHPLQEGGQVIDENGAWMIELEMNMDRVVTNEFGQQVLTSDPKAGIPTSAKYRFKIKWNQAPSLKEQVKRGYFLVPNIKEYGWASPSGPDPINSLGSGSINQDFLKSYAFSVDWNDYGNTGTTIGQKMIQEAIRKLDCGYIDLFLVHYDCGKSDDYSAFKTAKSLGLIRYYGVSNCENLDDIKRLKIEHDIYANQLQARPPLGLVWRRELIDFNNFIQECNSLNIRIMLFGTMSGITNLDDYSSVCPYLEDINKYYIQRYILHTPNVLMVGSTYGGHLETNLTDINKILSGKLLLSKENITQIESELEKLRLNHQ
;
A
#
# COMPACT_ATOMS: atom_id res chain seq x y z
N MET A 1 11.28 3.32 -11.29
CA MET A 1 12.20 4.49 -11.31
C MET A 1 11.83 5.40 -10.16
N ALA A 2 12.82 6.02 -9.50
CA ALA A 2 12.57 6.92 -8.38
C ALA A 2 13.28 8.28 -8.56
N ILE A 3 12.66 9.33 -8.05
CA ILE A 3 13.24 10.68 -7.91
C ILE A 3 13.18 11.02 -6.42
N ARG A 4 14.23 11.63 -5.87
CA ARG A 4 14.26 12.09 -4.47
C ARG A 4 14.63 13.56 -4.34
N GLN A 5 14.15 14.19 -3.27
CA GLN A 5 14.64 15.52 -2.87
C GLN A 5 16.05 15.41 -2.29
N THR A 6 16.82 16.48 -2.44
CA THR A 6 18.17 16.63 -1.91
C THR A 6 18.20 17.76 -0.88
N ILE A 7 19.25 17.77 -0.06
CA ILE A 7 19.55 18.86 0.88
C ILE A 7 19.92 20.19 0.19
N ARG A 8 20.21 20.16 -1.12
CA ARG A 8 20.56 21.37 -1.87
C ARG A 8 19.28 22.09 -2.28
N GLN A 9 19.39 23.40 -2.49
CA GLN A 9 18.30 24.20 -3.03
C GLN A 9 18.68 24.74 -4.41
N ASP A 10 17.69 24.96 -5.26
CA ASP A 10 17.85 25.69 -6.51
C ASP A 10 17.87 27.21 -6.28
N ILE A 11 18.02 27.98 -7.37
CA ILE A 11 18.07 29.45 -7.33
C ILE A 11 16.79 30.12 -6.80
N TYR A 12 15.69 29.37 -6.69
CA TYR A 12 14.40 29.83 -6.19
C TYR A 12 14.12 29.33 -4.76
N GLY A 13 15.11 28.70 -4.10
CA GLY A 13 14.98 28.14 -2.75
C GLY A 13 14.18 26.85 -2.69
N ARG A 14 13.88 26.21 -3.83
CA ARG A 14 13.17 24.93 -3.88
C ARG A 14 14.18 23.78 -3.67
N PRO A 15 13.79 22.66 -3.04
CA PRO A 15 14.71 21.54 -2.85
C PRO A 15 15.17 20.96 -4.19
N GLY A 16 16.46 20.69 -4.38
CA GLY A 16 16.97 20.05 -5.58
C GLY A 16 16.42 18.63 -5.70
N LEU A 17 16.21 18.16 -6.94
CA LEU A 17 15.74 16.81 -7.23
C LEU A 17 16.84 16.02 -7.94
N GLU A 18 16.93 14.72 -7.64
CA GLU A 18 17.81 13.81 -8.36
C GLU A 18 17.13 12.48 -8.66
N VAL A 19 17.54 11.84 -9.75
CA VAL A 19 17.12 10.46 -10.05
C VAL A 19 17.87 9.54 -9.10
N HIS A 20 17.11 8.72 -8.36
CA HIS A 20 17.68 7.67 -7.54
C HIS A 20 17.58 6.33 -8.28
N PRO A 21 18.71 5.70 -8.63
CA PRO A 21 18.68 4.38 -9.25
C PRO A 21 18.13 3.37 -8.23
N LEU A 22 17.20 2.53 -8.69
CA LEU A 22 16.69 1.42 -7.90
C LEU A 22 17.50 0.16 -8.22
N GLN A 23 17.55 -0.76 -7.25
CA GLN A 23 18.12 -2.09 -7.44
C GLN A 23 17.52 -2.75 -8.70
N GLU A 24 18.34 -3.52 -9.42
CA GLU A 24 17.95 -4.22 -10.65
C GLU A 24 17.30 -3.31 -11.73
N GLY A 25 17.70 -2.02 -11.76
CA GLY A 25 17.12 -1.05 -12.69
C GLY A 25 15.63 -0.75 -12.42
N GLY A 26 15.13 -1.13 -11.24
CA GLY A 26 13.73 -1.02 -10.85
C GLY A 26 12.84 -2.16 -11.36
N GLN A 27 13.41 -3.28 -11.79
CA GLN A 27 12.68 -4.52 -12.13
C GLN A 27 12.39 -5.36 -10.87
N VAL A 28 11.83 -4.72 -9.85
CA VAL A 28 11.68 -5.27 -8.49
C VAL A 28 10.28 -5.84 -8.22
N ILE A 29 9.43 -5.86 -9.24
CA ILE A 29 8.07 -6.38 -9.16
C ILE A 29 8.12 -7.83 -9.64
N ASP A 30 7.78 -8.75 -8.75
CA ASP A 30 7.77 -10.16 -9.05
C ASP A 30 6.55 -10.57 -9.91
N GLU A 31 6.50 -11.85 -10.26
CA GLU A 31 5.41 -12.46 -11.03
C GLU A 31 4.02 -12.34 -10.36
N ASN A 32 3.98 -12.09 -9.05
CA ASN A 32 2.77 -11.92 -8.26
C ASN A 32 2.38 -10.44 -8.08
N GLY A 33 3.16 -9.50 -8.63
CA GLY A 33 2.93 -8.06 -8.48
C GLY A 33 3.41 -7.49 -7.14
N ALA A 34 4.14 -8.27 -6.33
CA ALA A 34 4.72 -7.82 -5.07
C ALA A 34 6.11 -7.20 -5.33
N TRP A 35 6.47 -6.22 -4.50
CA TRP A 35 7.78 -5.56 -4.58
C TRP A 35 8.18 -5.01 -3.21
N MET A 36 9.48 -5.03 -2.95
CA MET A 36 10.11 -4.42 -1.78
C MET A 36 11.43 -3.80 -2.24
N ILE A 37 11.72 -2.58 -1.77
CA ILE A 37 12.97 -1.90 -2.08
C ILE A 37 13.49 -1.20 -0.84
N GLU A 38 14.81 -1.24 -0.68
CA GLU A 38 15.52 -0.43 0.30
C GLU A 38 15.75 0.96 -0.27
N LEU A 39 15.51 1.99 0.56
CA LEU A 39 15.69 3.39 0.18
C LEU A 39 16.59 4.07 1.18
N GLU A 40 17.57 4.81 0.66
CA GLU A 40 18.51 5.55 1.49
C GLU A 40 17.87 6.84 2.05
N MET A 41 17.99 7.03 3.36
CA MET A 41 17.72 8.34 3.97
C MET A 41 18.82 9.33 3.57
N ASN A 42 18.44 10.57 3.26
CA ASN A 42 19.39 11.60 2.79
C ASN A 42 19.13 13.00 3.34
N MET A 43 18.10 13.18 4.16
CA MET A 43 17.68 14.46 4.74
C MET A 43 17.54 14.34 6.27
N ASP A 44 17.37 15.49 6.92
CA ASP A 44 17.20 15.65 8.37
C ASP A 44 18.21 14.84 9.19
N ARG A 45 19.44 15.35 9.25
CA ARG A 45 20.57 14.68 9.92
C ARG A 45 20.50 14.90 11.42
N VAL A 46 20.71 13.85 12.19
CA VAL A 46 20.77 13.91 13.66
C VAL A 46 22.20 13.68 14.14
N VAL A 47 22.63 14.49 15.10
CA VAL A 47 23.89 14.35 15.84
C VAL A 47 23.61 14.28 17.33
N THR A 48 24.52 13.68 18.09
CA THR A 48 24.53 13.79 19.54
C THR A 48 25.34 15.01 19.94
N ASN A 49 24.72 15.97 20.64
CA ASN A 49 25.42 17.13 21.17
C ASN A 49 26.29 16.76 22.39
N GLU A 50 27.06 17.72 22.89
CA GLU A 50 27.97 17.57 24.03
C GLU A 50 27.27 17.21 25.35
N PHE A 51 25.94 17.34 25.42
CA PHE A 51 25.12 16.97 26.57
C PHE A 51 24.45 15.59 26.41
N GLY A 52 24.78 14.84 25.36
CA GLY A 52 24.21 13.51 25.10
C GLY A 52 22.81 13.54 24.47
N GLN A 53 22.33 14.70 24.02
CA GLN A 53 21.00 14.83 23.41
C GLN A 53 21.10 14.71 21.89
N GLN A 54 20.11 14.03 21.29
CA GLN A 54 19.97 13.99 19.84
C GLN A 54 19.34 15.28 19.33
N VAL A 55 20.05 15.98 18.45
CA VAL A 55 19.62 17.24 17.84
C VAL A 55 19.79 17.19 16.34
N LEU A 56 18.92 17.91 15.61
CA LEU A 56 19.08 18.08 14.16
C LEU A 56 20.32 18.93 13.88
N THR A 57 21.09 18.53 12.87
CA THR A 57 22.23 19.30 12.35
C THR A 57 21.93 19.82 10.95
N SER A 58 22.34 21.05 10.69
CA SER A 58 22.35 21.64 9.35
C SER A 58 23.64 21.33 8.57
N ASP A 59 24.66 20.74 9.23
CA ASP A 59 25.91 20.36 8.55
C ASP A 59 25.68 19.08 7.72
N PRO A 60 25.77 19.15 6.39
CA PRO A 60 25.53 18.00 5.52
C PRO A 60 26.63 16.93 5.60
N LYS A 61 27.76 17.20 6.27
CA LYS A 61 28.86 16.26 6.49
C LYS A 61 28.81 15.59 7.87
N ALA A 62 27.98 16.09 8.78
CA ALA A 62 27.84 15.55 10.13
C ALA A 62 26.50 14.81 10.28
N GLY A 63 26.45 13.89 11.26
CA GLY A 63 25.21 13.19 11.64
C GLY A 63 24.73 12.12 10.67
N ILE A 64 23.68 11.43 11.11
CA ILE A 64 23.04 10.33 10.38
C ILE A 64 21.73 10.87 9.78
N PRO A 65 21.48 10.73 8.46
CA PRO A 65 20.22 11.15 7.85
C PRO A 65 19.07 10.28 8.37
N THR A 66 17.93 10.91 8.67
CA THR A 66 16.77 10.24 9.30
C THR A 66 15.50 10.29 8.46
N SER A 67 15.50 11.05 7.37
CA SER A 67 14.36 11.17 6.48
C SER A 67 14.78 11.16 5.01
N ALA A 68 13.81 10.90 4.13
CA ALA A 68 13.92 11.12 2.70
C ALA A 68 12.54 11.35 2.09
N LYS A 69 12.52 11.99 0.92
CA LYS A 69 11.29 12.31 0.17
C LYS A 69 11.44 11.79 -1.23
N TYR A 70 10.68 10.75 -1.56
CA TYR A 70 10.76 10.03 -2.82
C TYR A 70 9.45 10.14 -3.62
N ARG A 71 9.58 10.20 -4.95
CA ARG A 71 8.50 9.91 -5.90
C ARG A 71 8.90 8.71 -6.75
N PHE A 72 8.00 7.75 -6.86
CA PHE A 72 8.13 6.56 -7.67
C PHE A 72 7.28 6.68 -8.93
N LYS A 73 7.84 6.17 -10.02
CA LYS A 73 7.10 5.86 -11.24
C LYS A 73 7.12 4.34 -11.40
N ILE A 74 5.95 3.75 -11.20
CA ILE A 74 5.68 2.32 -11.35
C ILE A 74 5.07 2.14 -12.74
N LYS A 75 5.67 1.25 -13.54
CA LYS A 75 5.25 1.01 -14.92
C LYS A 75 5.49 -0.43 -15.32
N TRP A 76 4.67 -0.91 -16.24
CA TRP A 76 4.92 -2.15 -16.95
C TRP A 76 6.11 -2.02 -17.89
N ASN A 77 6.84 -3.12 -18.08
CA ASN A 77 7.76 -3.24 -19.19
C ASN A 77 6.93 -3.34 -20.48
N GLN A 78 6.96 -2.29 -21.30
CA GLN A 78 6.17 -2.19 -22.53
C GLN A 78 6.98 -1.45 -23.60
N ALA A 79 6.70 -1.74 -24.87
CA ALA A 79 7.42 -1.15 -25.99
C ALA A 79 7.34 0.39 -25.96
N PRO A 80 8.44 1.10 -26.27
CA PRO A 80 8.46 2.56 -26.25
C PRO A 80 7.64 3.18 -27.38
N SER A 81 7.29 2.40 -28.42
CA SER A 81 6.57 2.89 -29.59
C SER A 81 5.07 3.09 -29.33
N LEU A 82 4.44 3.95 -30.11
CA LEU A 82 2.98 4.19 -30.10
C LEU A 82 2.22 3.20 -31.01
N LYS A 83 2.89 2.18 -31.57
CA LYS A 83 2.30 1.29 -32.58
C LYS A 83 1.50 0.11 -32.02
N GLU A 84 1.71 -0.22 -30.74
CA GLU A 84 0.99 -1.32 -30.07
C GLU A 84 -0.43 -0.90 -29.68
N GLN A 85 -1.39 -1.81 -29.85
CA GLN A 85 -2.83 -1.56 -29.60
C GLN A 85 -3.17 -1.35 -28.12
N VAL A 86 -2.34 -1.83 -27.20
CA VAL A 86 -2.60 -1.77 -25.74
C VAL A 86 -1.44 -1.08 -25.04
N LYS A 87 -1.72 0.07 -24.41
CA LYS A 87 -0.80 0.74 -23.48
C LYS A 87 -1.33 0.63 -22.07
N ARG A 88 -0.43 0.38 -21.11
CA ARG A 88 -0.76 0.33 -19.70
C ARG A 88 -0.33 1.62 -19.03
N GLY A 89 -1.21 2.17 -18.20
CA GLY A 89 -0.97 3.39 -17.43
C GLY A 89 0.26 3.28 -16.52
N TYR A 90 0.82 4.43 -16.16
CA TYR A 90 1.88 4.54 -15.16
C TYR A 90 1.26 5.00 -13.84
N PHE A 91 1.76 4.45 -12.73
CA PHE A 91 1.39 4.94 -11.40
C PHE A 91 2.51 5.82 -10.85
N LEU A 92 2.11 6.97 -10.31
CA LEU A 92 3.01 7.91 -9.64
C LEU A 92 2.69 7.89 -8.14
N VAL A 93 3.68 7.56 -7.31
CA VAL A 93 3.52 7.41 -5.86
C VAL A 93 4.55 8.27 -5.13
N PRO A 94 4.17 9.16 -4.20
CA PRO A 94 2.80 9.52 -3.89
C PRO A 94 2.13 10.23 -5.07
N ASN A 95 0.81 10.05 -5.18
CA ASN A 95 0.04 10.82 -6.13
C ASN A 95 -0.07 12.27 -5.63
N ILE A 96 0.23 13.21 -6.52
CA ILE A 96 0.10 14.64 -6.23
C ILE A 96 -1.26 15.08 -6.78
N LYS A 97 -1.84 16.12 -6.20
CA LYS A 97 -3.14 16.63 -6.61
C LYS A 97 -3.17 16.86 -8.13
N GLU A 98 -4.23 16.41 -8.76
CA GLU A 98 -4.53 16.72 -10.16
C GLU A 98 -5.15 18.12 -10.28
N TYR A 99 -4.66 18.89 -11.25
CA TYR A 99 -5.12 20.23 -11.58
C TYR A 99 -5.82 20.25 -12.94
N GLY A 100 -6.49 21.37 -13.21
CA GLY A 100 -7.16 21.63 -14.48
C GLY A 100 -8.68 21.44 -14.45
N TRP A 101 -9.25 20.83 -13.41
CA TRP A 101 -10.70 20.70 -13.24
C TRP A 101 -11.37 22.07 -13.04
N ALA A 102 -12.29 22.41 -13.93
CA ALA A 102 -13.10 23.64 -13.82
C ALA A 102 -14.20 23.53 -12.75
N SER A 103 -14.71 22.32 -12.51
CA SER A 103 -15.63 22.01 -11.41
C SER A 103 -15.52 20.52 -11.02
N PRO A 104 -15.91 20.12 -9.80
CA PRO A 104 -15.82 18.72 -9.34
C PRO A 104 -16.66 17.73 -10.16
N SER A 105 -17.69 18.21 -10.87
CA SER A 105 -18.57 17.44 -11.73
C SER A 105 -18.48 17.89 -13.20
N GLY A 106 -17.41 18.60 -13.55
CA GLY A 106 -17.20 19.17 -14.87
C GLY A 106 -16.69 18.15 -15.89
N PRO A 107 -16.61 18.54 -17.18
CA PRO A 107 -15.97 17.71 -18.19
C PRO A 107 -14.49 17.51 -17.85
N ASP A 108 -13.94 16.37 -18.29
CA ASP A 108 -12.53 16.01 -18.10
C ASP A 108 -11.61 17.17 -18.53
N PRO A 109 -10.68 17.61 -17.68
CA PRO A 109 -9.77 18.72 -17.96
C PRO A 109 -8.87 18.50 -19.19
N ILE A 110 -8.69 17.25 -19.65
CA ILE A 110 -7.97 16.96 -20.89
C ILE A 110 -8.70 17.53 -22.12
N ASN A 111 -10.03 17.63 -22.06
CA ASN A 111 -10.91 18.07 -23.16
C ASN A 111 -11.50 19.46 -22.94
N SER A 112 -11.20 20.12 -21.81
CA SER A 112 -11.96 21.26 -21.31
C SER A 112 -11.70 22.60 -22.02
N LEU A 113 -10.72 22.68 -22.92
CA LEU A 113 -10.34 23.94 -23.58
C LEU A 113 -10.90 24.12 -25.00
N GLY A 114 -11.50 23.08 -25.60
CA GLY A 114 -11.93 23.12 -27.00
C GLY A 114 -10.75 23.26 -27.99
N SER A 115 -10.97 22.87 -29.26
CA SER A 115 -9.99 23.01 -30.36
C SER A 115 -8.57 22.46 -30.08
N GLY A 116 -8.43 21.16 -29.78
CA GLY A 116 -7.14 20.46 -29.77
C GLY A 116 -6.10 20.96 -28.75
N SER A 117 -6.48 21.89 -27.86
CA SER A 117 -5.60 22.45 -26.84
C SER A 117 -5.78 21.67 -25.55
N ILE A 118 -4.71 21.05 -25.06
CA ILE A 118 -4.72 20.30 -23.80
C ILE A 118 -4.42 21.26 -22.65
N ASN A 119 -5.18 21.13 -21.56
CA ASN A 119 -4.93 21.89 -20.34
C ASN A 119 -3.52 21.57 -19.79
N GLN A 120 -2.66 22.59 -19.76
CA GLN A 120 -1.27 22.42 -19.35
C GLN A 120 -1.13 22.12 -17.85
N ASP A 121 -2.01 22.64 -17.00
CA ASP A 121 -1.98 22.35 -15.56
C ASP A 121 -2.34 20.89 -15.29
N PHE A 122 -3.26 20.31 -16.07
CA PHE A 122 -3.55 18.88 -16.04
C PHE A 122 -2.32 18.05 -16.42
N LEU A 123 -1.68 18.34 -17.56
CA LEU A 123 -0.49 17.60 -17.99
C LEU A 123 0.65 17.65 -16.97
N LYS A 124 0.88 18.83 -16.38
CA LYS A 124 1.94 19.06 -15.39
C LYS A 124 1.66 18.39 -14.04
N SER A 125 0.41 18.05 -13.73
CA SER A 125 0.05 17.28 -12.52
C SER A 125 0.71 15.89 -12.49
N TYR A 126 0.96 15.34 -13.68
CA TYR A 126 1.58 14.03 -13.88
C TYR A 126 3.10 14.10 -14.12
N ALA A 127 3.72 15.24 -13.86
CA ALA A 127 5.15 15.41 -14.03
C ALA A 127 5.95 14.40 -13.18
N PHE A 128 6.96 13.81 -13.80
CA PHE A 128 7.97 12.96 -13.17
C PHE A 128 9.32 13.36 -13.74
N SER A 129 9.90 14.42 -13.18
CA SER A 129 11.08 15.10 -13.67
C SER A 129 11.93 15.62 -12.51
N VAL A 130 13.20 15.90 -12.78
CA VAL A 130 14.09 16.56 -11.82
C VAL A 130 14.03 18.09 -11.94
N ASP A 131 13.27 18.63 -12.90
CA ASP A 131 13.01 20.06 -13.02
C ASP A 131 11.61 20.41 -12.46
N TRP A 132 11.56 21.25 -11.43
CA TRP A 132 10.32 21.75 -10.86
C TRP A 132 9.45 22.54 -11.84
N ASN A 133 10.02 23.12 -12.90
CA ASN A 133 9.26 23.83 -13.92
C ASN A 133 8.34 22.88 -14.72
N ASP A 134 8.60 21.59 -14.69
CA ASP A 134 7.73 20.58 -15.28
C ASP A 134 6.46 20.35 -14.45
N TYR A 135 6.49 20.69 -13.15
CA TYR A 135 5.39 20.45 -12.21
C TYR A 135 4.38 21.60 -12.17
N GLY A 136 4.67 22.73 -12.82
CA GLY A 136 3.77 23.88 -12.88
C GLY A 136 4.36 25.01 -13.74
N ASN A 137 3.50 25.84 -14.34
CA ASN A 137 3.97 27.04 -15.03
C ASN A 137 4.42 28.09 -13.99
N THR A 138 5.73 28.31 -13.87
CA THR A 138 6.29 29.25 -12.88
C THR A 138 5.90 30.71 -13.10
N GLY A 139 5.45 31.05 -14.31
CA GLY A 139 4.90 32.37 -14.63
C GLY A 139 3.47 32.60 -14.13
N THR A 140 2.81 31.59 -13.56
CA THR A 140 1.43 31.73 -13.04
C THR A 140 1.35 31.40 -11.55
N THR A 141 0.43 32.05 -10.84
CA THR A 141 0.15 31.77 -9.42
C THR A 141 -0.28 30.32 -9.20
N ILE A 142 -1.05 29.76 -10.13
CA ILE A 142 -1.50 28.35 -10.07
C ILE A 142 -0.30 27.42 -10.21
N GLY A 143 0.57 27.64 -11.19
CA GLY A 143 1.75 26.78 -11.39
C GLY A 143 2.73 26.86 -10.22
N GLN A 144 2.91 28.03 -9.60
CA GLN A 144 3.68 28.15 -8.36
C GLN A 144 3.05 27.37 -7.21
N LYS A 145 1.72 27.40 -7.07
CA LYS A 145 0.99 26.59 -6.07
C LYS A 145 1.13 25.10 -6.31
N MET A 146 1.05 24.65 -7.58
CA MET A 146 1.25 23.25 -7.95
C MET A 146 2.63 22.74 -7.49
N ILE A 147 3.68 23.53 -7.72
CA ILE A 147 5.05 23.21 -7.32
C ILE A 147 5.16 23.13 -5.80
N GLN A 148 4.59 24.09 -5.06
CA GLN A 148 4.61 24.08 -3.59
C GLN A 148 3.85 22.89 -3.00
N GLU A 149 2.69 22.56 -3.55
CA GLU A 149 1.94 21.37 -3.13
C GLU A 149 2.70 20.08 -3.46
N ALA A 150 3.39 20.02 -4.60
CA ALA A 150 4.23 18.89 -4.96
C ALA A 150 5.38 18.71 -3.97
N ILE A 151 6.12 19.78 -3.66
CA ILE A 151 7.21 19.78 -2.67
C ILE A 151 6.71 19.26 -1.31
N ARG A 152 5.53 19.72 -0.87
CA ARG A 152 4.93 19.32 0.40
C ARG A 152 4.44 17.87 0.39
N LYS A 153 3.88 17.39 -0.72
CA LYS A 153 3.28 16.05 -0.83
C LYS A 153 4.29 14.92 -1.04
N LEU A 154 5.51 15.24 -1.49
CA LEU A 154 6.61 14.29 -1.49
C LEU A 154 7.13 13.98 -0.07
N ASP A 155 6.70 14.76 0.91
CA ASP A 155 6.78 14.41 2.31
C ASP A 155 5.58 13.54 2.67
N CYS A 156 5.79 12.23 2.87
CA CYS A 156 4.74 11.40 3.44
C CYS A 156 4.34 11.94 4.83
N GLY A 157 5.25 12.64 5.53
CA GLY A 157 5.06 13.29 6.83
C GLY A 157 4.85 12.31 7.98
N TYR A 158 4.20 11.18 7.70
CA TYR A 158 3.90 10.07 8.59
C TYR A 158 3.51 8.82 7.78
N ILE A 159 3.47 7.66 8.42
CA ILE A 159 2.94 6.39 7.87
C ILE A 159 1.58 6.12 8.53
N ASP A 160 0.53 5.84 7.75
CA ASP A 160 -0.80 5.53 8.32
C ASP A 160 -0.78 4.25 9.16
N LEU A 161 -0.17 3.17 8.66
CA LEU A 161 -0.09 1.87 9.34
C LEU A 161 1.25 1.19 9.07
N PHE A 162 1.95 0.77 10.13
CA PHE A 162 3.17 -0.05 10.06
C PHE A 162 2.92 -1.44 10.65
N LEU A 163 3.29 -2.53 9.98
CA LEU A 163 3.10 -3.88 10.49
C LEU A 163 4.46 -4.55 10.78
N VAL A 164 4.62 -5.18 11.95
CA VAL A 164 5.74 -6.11 12.15
C VAL A 164 5.46 -7.36 11.33
N HIS A 165 6.40 -7.72 10.46
CA HIS A 165 6.26 -8.91 9.63
C HIS A 165 6.88 -10.12 10.33
N TYR A 166 6.10 -11.21 10.46
CA TYR A 166 6.47 -12.48 11.09
C TYR A 166 6.62 -12.44 12.63
N ASP A 167 6.36 -13.59 13.26
CA ASP A 167 6.59 -13.91 14.68
C ASP A 167 6.10 -12.91 15.74
N CYS A 168 4.99 -12.19 15.47
CA CYS A 168 4.38 -11.27 16.44
C CYS A 168 5.34 -10.16 16.96
N GLY A 169 6.50 -9.96 16.33
CA GLY A 169 7.53 -9.00 16.73
C GLY A 169 8.22 -9.25 18.08
N LYS A 170 9.30 -8.51 18.32
CA LYS A 170 10.03 -8.48 19.60
C LYS A 170 9.82 -7.15 20.31
N SER A 171 10.15 -7.10 21.62
CA SER A 171 9.94 -5.91 22.46
C SER A 171 10.56 -4.62 21.88
N ASP A 172 11.74 -4.72 21.26
CA ASP A 172 12.44 -3.58 20.67
C ASP A 172 11.65 -2.93 19.52
N ASP A 173 10.97 -3.74 18.69
CA ASP A 173 10.17 -3.24 17.56
C ASP A 173 9.06 -2.32 18.07
N TYR A 174 8.39 -2.74 19.14
CA TYR A 174 7.29 -1.96 19.73
C TYR A 174 7.76 -0.72 20.49
N SER A 175 8.97 -0.75 21.07
CA SER A 175 9.58 0.44 21.66
C SER A 175 9.82 1.52 20.59
N ALA A 176 10.35 1.11 19.44
CA ALA A 176 10.54 1.99 18.29
C ALA A 176 9.20 2.54 17.77
N PHE A 177 8.16 1.71 17.69
CA PHE A 177 6.83 2.15 17.24
C PHE A 177 6.14 3.11 18.20
N LYS A 178 6.22 2.88 19.52
CA LYS A 178 5.72 3.84 20.52
C LYS A 178 6.38 5.20 20.35
N THR A 179 7.70 5.20 20.13
CA THR A 179 8.47 6.42 19.87
C THR A 179 8.00 7.09 18.57
N ALA A 180 7.97 6.36 17.46
CA ALA A 180 7.53 6.88 16.16
C ALA A 180 6.09 7.43 16.20
N LYS A 181 5.17 6.77 16.93
CA LYS A 181 3.79 7.24 17.12
C LYS A 181 3.74 8.53 17.94
N SER A 182 4.54 8.63 19.01
CA SER A 182 4.62 9.85 19.83
C SER A 182 5.18 11.05 19.06
N LEU A 183 6.06 10.79 18.09
CA LEU A 183 6.64 11.80 17.19
C LEU A 183 5.72 12.14 16.00
N GLY A 184 4.57 11.48 15.87
CA GLY A 184 3.65 11.66 14.74
C GLY A 184 4.16 11.08 13.42
N LEU A 185 5.22 10.26 13.44
CA LEU A 185 5.82 9.62 12.26
C LEU A 185 5.03 8.40 11.79
N ILE A 186 4.25 7.78 12.68
CA ILE A 186 3.28 6.74 12.33
C ILE A 186 1.96 7.00 13.06
N ARG A 187 0.81 6.72 12.42
CA ARG A 187 -0.51 6.84 13.08
C ARG A 187 -0.90 5.57 13.82
N TYR A 188 -0.71 4.44 13.15
CA TYR A 188 -1.06 3.12 13.66
C TYR A 188 0.08 2.14 13.41
N TYR A 189 0.14 1.10 14.23
CA TYR A 189 0.99 -0.06 13.98
C TYR A 189 0.30 -1.34 14.41
N GLY A 190 0.79 -2.46 13.90
CA GLY A 190 0.22 -3.77 14.14
C GLY A 190 1.20 -4.88 13.80
N VAL A 191 0.66 -6.05 13.53
CA VAL A 191 1.41 -7.26 13.22
C VAL A 191 0.91 -7.88 11.92
N SER A 192 1.72 -8.76 11.34
CA SER A 192 1.36 -9.63 10.25
C SER A 192 1.75 -11.06 10.59
N ASN A 193 0.89 -12.02 10.26
CA ASN A 193 1.08 -13.45 10.49
C ASN A 193 1.22 -13.83 11.98
N CYS A 194 0.57 -13.08 12.88
CA CYS A 194 0.51 -13.41 14.31
C CYS A 194 -0.80 -14.15 14.62
N GLU A 195 -0.71 -15.46 14.87
CA GLU A 195 -1.88 -16.37 14.88
C GLU A 195 -2.13 -17.04 16.24
N ASN A 196 -1.38 -16.64 17.27
CA ASN A 196 -1.60 -17.06 18.64
C ASN A 196 -2.46 -16.01 19.38
N LEU A 197 -3.61 -16.43 19.91
CA LEU A 197 -4.55 -15.51 20.58
C LEU A 197 -4.00 -14.90 21.86
N ASP A 198 -3.19 -15.65 22.62
CA ASP A 198 -2.60 -15.14 23.86
C ASP A 198 -1.57 -14.05 23.55
N ASP A 199 -0.77 -14.22 22.49
CA ASP A 199 0.12 -13.18 22.00
C ASP A 199 -0.65 -11.95 21.52
N ILE A 200 -1.74 -12.11 20.76
CA ILE A 200 -2.56 -10.97 20.33
C ILE A 200 -3.13 -10.21 21.53
N LYS A 201 -3.67 -10.92 22.53
CA LYS A 201 -4.20 -10.33 23.77
C LYS A 201 -3.10 -9.56 24.51
N ARG A 202 -1.92 -10.18 24.67
CA ARG A 202 -0.76 -9.57 25.30
C ARG A 202 -0.30 -8.32 24.56
N LEU A 203 -0.08 -8.41 23.25
CA LEU A 203 0.33 -7.29 22.40
C LEU A 203 -0.67 -6.14 22.42
N LYS A 204 -1.97 -6.45 22.47
CA LYS A 204 -2.99 -5.42 22.60
C LYS A 204 -2.87 -4.66 23.92
N ILE A 205 -2.66 -5.36 25.02
CA ILE A 205 -2.52 -4.77 26.35
C ILE A 205 -1.21 -3.97 26.47
N GLU A 206 -0.09 -4.56 26.04
CA GLU A 206 1.25 -4.00 26.25
C GLU A 206 1.60 -2.88 25.25
N HIS A 207 1.09 -2.98 24.03
CA HIS A 207 1.51 -2.14 22.92
C HIS A 207 0.37 -1.49 22.15
N ASP A 208 -0.90 -1.75 22.48
CA ASP A 208 -2.06 -1.17 21.80
C ASP A 208 -2.01 -1.36 20.27
N ILE A 209 -1.70 -2.57 19.81
CA ILE A 209 -1.69 -2.88 18.38
C ILE A 209 -3.07 -2.59 17.74
N TYR A 210 -3.03 -2.08 16.51
CA TYR A 210 -4.21 -1.60 15.78
C TYR A 210 -4.77 -2.64 14.80
N ALA A 211 -3.89 -3.39 14.15
CA ALA A 211 -4.25 -4.33 13.09
C ALA A 211 -3.43 -5.62 13.16
N ASN A 212 -3.99 -6.69 12.60
CA ASN A 212 -3.30 -7.94 12.31
C ASN A 212 -3.60 -8.36 10.87
N GLN A 213 -2.56 -8.46 10.05
CA GLN A 213 -2.65 -8.96 8.68
C GLN A 213 -2.45 -10.47 8.65
N LEU A 214 -3.37 -11.20 8.04
CA LEU A 214 -3.43 -12.66 8.09
C LEU A 214 -3.73 -13.25 6.72
N GLN A 215 -3.16 -14.41 6.43
CA GLN A 215 -3.48 -15.14 5.22
C GLN A 215 -4.94 -15.62 5.29
N ALA A 216 -5.72 -15.32 4.27
CA ALA A 216 -7.12 -15.72 4.17
C ALA A 216 -7.20 -17.25 4.03
N ARG A 217 -8.03 -17.86 4.86
CA ARG A 217 -8.31 -19.29 4.85
C ARG A 217 -9.75 -19.58 5.28
N PRO A 218 -10.36 -20.70 4.86
CA PRO A 218 -11.59 -21.17 5.46
C PRO A 218 -11.37 -21.50 6.95
N PRO A 219 -12.45 -21.64 7.75
CA PRO A 219 -12.35 -21.85 9.20
C PRO A 219 -11.40 -22.97 9.64
N LEU A 220 -11.30 -24.04 8.85
CA LEU A 220 -10.44 -25.21 9.09
C LEU A 220 -9.29 -25.33 8.07
N GLY A 221 -9.00 -24.25 7.33
CA GLY A 221 -7.97 -24.25 6.29
C GLY A 221 -6.55 -24.39 6.87
N LEU A 222 -5.71 -25.17 6.18
CA LEU A 222 -4.35 -25.44 6.61
C LEU A 222 -3.34 -24.49 5.95
N VAL A 223 -2.44 -23.94 6.76
CA VAL A 223 -1.26 -23.22 6.27
C VAL A 223 0.01 -24.00 6.62
N TRP A 224 0.92 -24.14 5.65
CA TRP A 224 2.18 -24.83 5.78
C TRP A 224 3.00 -24.25 6.94
N ARG A 225 3.55 -25.12 7.80
CA ARG A 225 4.31 -24.76 9.01
C ARG A 225 3.58 -23.87 10.04
N ARG A 226 2.26 -23.75 9.93
CA ARG A 226 1.42 -23.07 10.93
C ARG A 226 0.54 -24.10 11.65
N GLU A 227 0.24 -23.80 12.90
CA GLU A 227 -0.74 -24.57 13.66
C GLU A 227 -2.15 -24.35 13.08
N LEU A 228 -2.98 -25.39 13.13
CA LEU A 228 -4.39 -25.25 12.81
C LEU A 228 -5.05 -24.42 13.91
N ILE A 229 -5.77 -23.37 13.53
CA ILE A 229 -6.56 -22.55 14.44
C ILE A 229 -8.01 -22.50 13.98
N ASP A 230 -8.94 -22.33 14.93
CA ASP A 230 -10.30 -21.90 14.59
C ASP A 230 -10.25 -20.45 14.12
N PHE A 231 -10.21 -20.27 12.79
CA PHE A 231 -10.01 -18.95 12.20
C PHE A 231 -11.21 -18.02 12.43
N ASN A 232 -12.43 -18.57 12.54
CA ASN A 232 -13.61 -17.76 12.88
C ASN A 232 -13.48 -17.20 14.29
N ASN A 233 -13.20 -18.08 15.25
CA ASN A 233 -13.03 -17.67 16.63
C ASN A 233 -11.88 -16.67 16.76
N PHE A 234 -10.77 -16.90 16.04
CA PHE A 234 -9.64 -15.98 16.01
C PHE A 234 -10.02 -14.58 15.55
N ILE A 235 -10.77 -14.48 14.44
CA ILE A 235 -11.24 -13.20 13.91
C ILE A 235 -12.21 -12.52 14.89
N GLN A 236 -13.13 -13.27 15.51
CA GLN A 236 -14.08 -12.72 16.49
C GLN A 236 -13.37 -12.19 17.73
N GLU A 237 -12.37 -12.91 18.25
CA GLU A 237 -11.55 -12.46 19.38
C GLU A 237 -10.72 -11.21 19.04
N CYS A 238 -10.13 -11.15 17.84
CA CYS A 238 -9.46 -9.92 17.39
C CYS A 238 -10.44 -8.75 17.28
N ASN A 239 -11.65 -9.01 16.77
CA ASN A 239 -12.68 -7.99 16.63
C ASN A 239 -13.15 -7.45 17.98
N SER A 240 -13.36 -8.33 18.97
CA SER A 240 -13.77 -7.93 20.33
C SER A 240 -12.71 -7.07 21.04
N LEU A 241 -11.44 -7.27 20.67
CA LEU A 241 -10.31 -6.43 21.08
C LEU A 241 -10.16 -5.14 20.25
N ASN A 242 -11.07 -4.86 19.32
CA ASN A 242 -11.02 -3.74 18.39
C ASN A 242 -9.72 -3.73 17.54
N ILE A 243 -9.24 -4.91 17.15
CA ILE A 243 -8.12 -5.10 16.23
C ILE A 243 -8.68 -5.32 14.82
N ARG A 244 -8.12 -4.61 13.84
CA ARG A 244 -8.53 -4.73 12.43
C ARG A 244 -7.86 -5.95 11.81
N ILE A 245 -8.65 -6.84 11.20
CA ILE A 245 -8.12 -7.97 10.45
C ILE A 245 -7.97 -7.58 8.99
N MET A 246 -6.76 -7.80 8.46
CA MET A 246 -6.41 -7.51 7.07
C MET A 246 -6.11 -8.84 6.37
N LEU A 247 -7.10 -9.38 5.66
CA LEU A 247 -6.96 -10.65 4.96
C LEU A 247 -6.16 -10.48 3.67
N PHE A 248 -5.03 -11.17 3.55
CA PHE A 248 -4.22 -11.24 2.33
C PHE A 248 -4.20 -12.65 1.77
N GLY A 249 -3.76 -12.81 0.53
CA GLY A 249 -3.51 -14.13 -0.05
C GLY A 249 -4.70 -15.07 -0.02
N THR A 250 -5.85 -14.61 -0.56
CA THR A 250 -7.08 -15.40 -0.62
C THR A 250 -6.89 -16.77 -1.27
N MET A 251 -5.93 -16.87 -2.21
CA MET A 251 -5.46 -18.14 -2.76
C MET A 251 -3.95 -18.20 -3.02
N SER A 252 -3.19 -17.18 -2.63
CA SER A 252 -1.76 -17.19 -2.86
C SER A 252 -1.11 -18.16 -1.86
N GLY A 253 -0.42 -19.15 -2.40
CA GLY A 253 0.34 -20.12 -1.63
C GLY A 253 0.00 -21.60 -1.85
N ILE A 254 -1.01 -22.02 -2.61
CA ILE A 254 -1.27 -23.47 -2.79
C ILE A 254 0.01 -24.23 -3.21
N THR A 255 0.43 -25.22 -2.41
CA THR A 255 1.57 -26.10 -2.74
C THR A 255 1.13 -27.23 -3.68
N ASN A 256 1.94 -27.53 -4.71
CA ASN A 256 1.93 -28.77 -5.52
C ASN A 256 0.88 -28.96 -6.63
N LEU A 257 0.47 -27.94 -7.38
CA LEU A 257 -0.52 -28.20 -8.45
C LEU A 257 -0.12 -27.51 -9.76
N ASP A 258 0.21 -28.33 -10.76
CA ASP A 258 0.58 -27.91 -12.13
C ASP A 258 -0.59 -27.29 -12.90
N ASP A 259 -1.84 -27.40 -12.39
CA ASP A 259 -3.01 -26.73 -12.95
C ASP A 259 -4.00 -26.28 -11.86
N TYR A 260 -3.99 -24.99 -11.57
CA TYR A 260 -4.82 -24.32 -10.58
C TYR A 260 -6.34 -24.43 -10.82
N SER A 261 -6.76 -24.59 -12.08
CA SER A 261 -8.18 -24.72 -12.44
C SER A 261 -8.78 -26.08 -12.06
N SER A 262 -7.92 -27.10 -11.92
CA SER A 262 -8.32 -28.47 -11.54
C SER A 262 -8.63 -28.62 -10.04
N VAL A 263 -8.24 -27.62 -9.24
CA VAL A 263 -8.15 -27.70 -7.77
C VAL A 263 -9.33 -27.03 -7.09
N CYS A 264 -9.79 -25.91 -7.64
CA CYS A 264 -11.00 -25.24 -7.20
C CYS A 264 -11.75 -24.73 -8.45
N PRO A 265 -12.84 -25.41 -8.87
CA PRO A 265 -13.60 -24.97 -10.05
C PRO A 265 -14.30 -23.62 -9.84
N TYR A 266 -14.30 -23.10 -8.60
CA TYR A 266 -14.95 -21.85 -8.18
C TYR A 266 -14.00 -20.67 -8.06
N LEU A 267 -12.90 -20.69 -8.80
CA LEU A 267 -11.82 -19.73 -8.68
C LEU A 267 -12.26 -18.25 -8.76
N GLU A 268 -13.18 -17.94 -9.67
CA GLU A 268 -13.74 -16.59 -9.83
C GLU A 268 -14.61 -16.14 -8.65
N ASP A 269 -15.04 -17.08 -7.81
CA ASP A 269 -15.94 -16.86 -6.68
C ASP A 269 -15.22 -16.83 -5.33
N ILE A 270 -13.91 -17.11 -5.27
CA ILE A 270 -13.19 -17.20 -3.99
C ILE A 270 -13.12 -15.84 -3.27
N ASN A 271 -12.85 -14.74 -3.99
CA ASN A 271 -12.91 -13.41 -3.38
C ASN A 271 -14.32 -13.11 -2.87
N LYS A 272 -15.37 -13.49 -3.62
CA LYS A 272 -16.76 -13.31 -3.22
C LYS A 272 -17.07 -14.12 -1.96
N TYR A 273 -16.54 -15.33 -1.85
CA TYR A 273 -16.62 -16.16 -0.64
C TYR A 273 -16.04 -15.41 0.55
N TYR A 274 -14.78 -14.96 0.52
CA TYR A 274 -14.16 -14.28 1.65
C TYR A 274 -14.85 -12.96 2.01
N ILE A 275 -15.29 -12.18 1.01
CA ILE A 275 -16.07 -10.95 1.25
C ILE A 275 -17.37 -11.28 1.97
N GLN A 276 -18.16 -12.22 1.44
CA GLN A 276 -19.45 -12.57 2.02
C GLN A 276 -19.29 -13.27 3.39
N ARG A 277 -18.25 -14.09 3.56
CA ARG A 277 -18.01 -14.91 4.74
C ARG A 277 -17.49 -14.12 5.94
N TYR A 278 -16.55 -13.21 5.71
CA TYR A 278 -15.86 -12.51 6.79
C TYR A 278 -16.16 -11.01 6.83
N ILE A 279 -16.33 -10.34 5.69
CA ILE A 279 -16.46 -8.87 5.67
C ILE A 279 -17.91 -8.44 5.92
N LEU A 280 -18.89 -9.10 5.30
CA LEU A 280 -20.29 -8.67 5.39
C LEU A 280 -20.86 -8.72 6.82
N HIS A 281 -20.45 -9.71 7.61
CA HIS A 281 -21.03 -9.99 8.92
C HIS A 281 -20.09 -9.74 10.09
N THR A 282 -18.82 -9.40 9.81
CA THR A 282 -17.84 -9.14 10.87
C THR A 282 -17.26 -7.74 10.69
N PRO A 283 -17.43 -6.84 11.67
CA PRO A 283 -16.84 -5.51 11.58
C PRO A 283 -15.30 -5.61 11.58
N ASN A 284 -14.62 -4.52 11.21
CA ASN A 284 -13.15 -4.43 11.26
C ASN A 284 -12.38 -5.51 10.46
N VAL A 285 -13.02 -6.22 9.54
CA VAL A 285 -12.34 -7.13 8.61
C VAL A 285 -12.30 -6.47 7.24
N LEU A 286 -11.12 -6.44 6.62
CA LEU A 286 -10.95 -5.98 5.25
C LEU A 286 -10.03 -6.95 4.49
N MET A 287 -10.16 -6.97 3.17
CA MET A 287 -9.29 -7.73 2.29
C MET A 287 -8.28 -6.79 1.64
N VAL A 288 -7.00 -7.11 1.75
CA VAL A 288 -5.88 -6.29 1.20
C VAL A 288 -5.30 -6.84 -0.10
N GLY A 289 -5.85 -7.94 -0.62
CA GLY A 289 -5.39 -8.57 -1.86
C GLY A 289 -6.54 -9.03 -2.76
N SER A 290 -6.19 -9.57 -3.91
CA SER A 290 -7.11 -10.20 -4.87
C SER A 290 -6.41 -11.45 -5.43
N THR A 291 -7.17 -12.49 -5.78
CA THR A 291 -6.66 -13.68 -6.48
C THR A 291 -5.96 -13.36 -7.80
N TYR A 292 -6.29 -12.21 -8.41
CA TYR A 292 -5.64 -11.69 -9.61
C TYR A 292 -5.33 -10.20 -9.43
N GLY A 293 -4.09 -9.79 -9.75
CA GLY A 293 -3.58 -8.42 -9.61
C GLY A 293 -4.30 -7.33 -10.44
N GLY A 294 -5.46 -7.63 -11.05
CA GLY A 294 -6.17 -6.76 -11.98
C GLY A 294 -7.55 -6.24 -11.57
N HIS A 295 -8.11 -6.58 -10.39
CA HIS A 295 -9.56 -6.43 -10.17
C HIS A 295 -10.01 -5.76 -8.87
N LEU A 296 -9.35 -4.65 -8.47
CA LEU A 296 -9.89 -3.77 -7.43
C LEU A 296 -11.30 -3.25 -7.77
N GLU A 297 -11.58 -3.02 -9.05
CA GLU A 297 -12.91 -2.61 -9.54
C GLU A 297 -13.96 -3.72 -9.39
N THR A 298 -13.60 -4.99 -9.62
CA THR A 298 -14.51 -6.12 -9.39
C THR A 298 -14.83 -6.27 -7.91
N ASN A 299 -13.82 -6.19 -7.04
CA ASN A 299 -14.04 -6.22 -5.59
C ASN A 299 -14.94 -5.07 -5.13
N LEU A 300 -14.73 -3.85 -5.64
CA LEU A 300 -15.60 -2.71 -5.35
C LEU A 300 -17.04 -2.94 -5.86
N THR A 301 -17.18 -3.48 -7.07
CA THR A 301 -18.49 -3.82 -7.66
C THR A 301 -19.23 -4.84 -6.80
N ASP A 302 -18.54 -5.86 -6.33
CA ASP A 302 -19.11 -6.90 -5.48
C ASP A 302 -19.47 -6.37 -4.08
N ILE A 303 -18.63 -5.52 -3.49
CA ILE A 303 -18.97 -4.79 -2.26
C ILE A 303 -20.24 -3.95 -2.46
N ASN A 304 -20.35 -3.21 -3.57
CA ASN A 304 -21.53 -2.40 -3.86
C ASN A 304 -22.81 -3.25 -4.03
N LYS A 305 -22.72 -4.43 -4.66
CA LYS A 305 -23.85 -5.38 -4.73
C LYS A 305 -24.29 -5.80 -3.33
N ILE A 306 -23.34 -6.11 -2.45
CA ILE A 306 -23.62 -6.47 -1.05
C ILE A 306 -24.29 -5.32 -0.31
N LEU A 307 -23.75 -4.10 -0.43
CA LEU A 307 -24.32 -2.91 0.20
C LEU A 307 -25.74 -2.62 -0.30
N SER A 308 -26.09 -3.05 -1.51
CA SER A 308 -27.46 -3.01 -2.06
C SER A 308 -28.38 -4.15 -1.57
N GLY A 309 -27.94 -4.96 -0.61
CA GLY A 309 -28.70 -6.08 -0.04
C GLY A 309 -28.67 -7.37 -0.88
N LYS A 310 -27.78 -7.46 -1.88
CA LYS A 310 -27.65 -8.66 -2.72
C LYS A 310 -26.56 -9.58 -2.18
N LEU A 311 -26.86 -10.88 -2.10
CA LEU A 311 -25.83 -11.90 -1.89
C LEU A 311 -25.00 -12.07 -3.16
N LEU A 312 -23.69 -12.26 -3.00
CA LEU A 312 -22.79 -12.58 -4.11
C LEU A 312 -22.87 -14.06 -4.49
N LEU A 313 -23.05 -14.92 -3.48
CA LEU A 313 -23.07 -16.36 -3.60
C LEU A 313 -24.25 -16.96 -2.84
N SER A 314 -24.82 -18.04 -3.38
CA SER A 314 -25.80 -18.85 -2.67
C SER A 314 -25.15 -19.54 -1.45
N LYS A 315 -25.97 -19.98 -0.47
CA LYS A 315 -25.46 -20.77 0.66
C LYS A 315 -24.79 -22.07 0.21
N GLU A 316 -25.31 -22.68 -0.86
CA GLU A 316 -24.75 -23.88 -1.46
C GLU A 316 -23.36 -23.62 -2.05
N ASN A 317 -23.20 -22.54 -2.82
CA ASN A 317 -21.90 -22.15 -3.37
C ASN A 317 -20.88 -21.85 -2.27
N ILE A 318 -21.29 -21.15 -1.20
CA ILE A 318 -20.41 -20.90 -0.04
C ILE A 318 -19.92 -22.22 0.57
N THR A 319 -20.81 -23.19 0.74
CA THR A 319 -20.48 -24.50 1.35
C THR A 319 -19.57 -25.33 0.44
N GLN A 320 -19.82 -25.32 -0.88
CA GLN A 320 -18.99 -26.01 -1.86
C GLN A 320 -17.58 -25.43 -1.93
N ILE A 321 -17.46 -24.10 -1.99
CA ILE A 321 -16.16 -23.40 -2.00
C ILE A 321 -15.40 -23.71 -0.71
N GLU A 322 -16.04 -23.59 0.46
CA GLU A 322 -15.41 -23.87 1.75
C GLU A 322 -14.86 -25.31 1.80
N SER A 323 -15.65 -26.30 1.39
CA SER A 323 -15.24 -27.71 1.31
C SER A 323 -14.03 -27.95 0.41
N GLU A 324 -13.96 -27.29 -0.76
CA GLU A 324 -12.78 -27.40 -1.62
C GLU A 324 -11.55 -26.71 -1.01
N LEU A 325 -11.73 -25.52 -0.43
CA LEU A 325 -10.63 -24.78 0.20
C LEU A 325 -10.05 -25.48 1.43
N GLU A 326 -10.88 -26.20 2.22
CA GLU A 326 -10.42 -26.97 3.38
C GLU A 326 -9.50 -28.14 3.00
N LYS A 327 -9.62 -28.68 1.79
CA LYS A 327 -8.72 -29.72 1.27
C LYS A 327 -7.36 -29.15 0.88
N LEU A 328 -7.24 -27.84 0.73
CA LEU A 328 -6.02 -27.18 0.28
C LEU A 328 -5.07 -26.93 1.44
N ARG A 329 -3.79 -27.06 1.13
CA ARG A 329 -2.71 -26.59 1.99
C ARG A 329 -2.06 -25.37 1.36
N LEU A 330 -2.24 -24.22 2.02
CA LEU A 330 -1.66 -22.96 1.59
C LEU A 330 -0.21 -22.88 2.07
N ASN A 331 0.70 -22.33 1.26
CA ASN A 331 2.04 -21.97 1.65
C ASN A 331 1.96 -20.80 2.60
N HIS A 332 2.89 -20.82 3.53
CA HIS A 332 3.23 -19.63 4.28
C HIS A 332 3.91 -18.64 3.32
N GLN A 333 3.25 -17.50 3.07
CA GLN A 333 3.79 -16.36 2.33
C GLN A 333 4.15 -15.23 3.29
#